data_AF-A0A8X6PLJ5-F1
#
_entry.id   AF-A0A8X6PLJ5-F1
#
_cell.length_a   1.000
_cell.length_b   1.000
_cell.length_c   1.000
_cell.angle_alpha   90.00
_cell.angle_beta   90.00
_cell.angle_gamma   90.00
#
_symmetry.space_group_name_H-M   'P 1'
#
loop_
_entity.id
_entity.type
_entity.pdbx_description
1 polymer ?
#
loop_
_entity_poly.entity_id
_entity_poly.type
_entity_poly.pdbx_seq_one_letter_code
_entity_poly.pdbx_strand_id
1 'polypeptide(L)'
;MSRIHYLIAAGRFKSEQRITEVAATTTVLKSDRWLKDPATGQLFGSSALFGGSGCNMVPKMCALFLLLAALSSVVSCKTWSNQTVERPVLVGAFNIQNLGSSKMGNKTVMNIIKKILLRYDLVLIQEVVTMNPELMENLVKDLNKLHRVKDSKYLMQISERVGRGSAKEQYAYIYRNDKFKFLSGHIYPDRKDDFMRPPYLAHFATPTLRDLDSMVFIGIHTQPKYAANETSALANVYDYVVKTFKVENAMLMGDMNAGCANVRISDWDSIELWRRPEFTWLITHDYDTTLSINCCPYDRIIIAGDELVDAVVQDSVGPFKYRDLYGISTDMALAVSDHWPVEVKLRGGTSEAAKANLQPSLCLTIHDIRTKSLPSQLLSQKSTFGFQIDRTEVSTELYSESSNSTALLNNLSSLQSRYQQLISKEVTDAILFKVEHGALSDATSHDDLQHSLFTIRVFFDAEEETTTVHYCAATTLN
;
A
#
# COMPACT_ATOMS: atom_id res chain seq x y z
N MET A 1 5.92 30.68 -27.25
CA MET A 1 5.41 29.32 -27.52
C MET A 1 4.67 28.86 -26.27
N SER A 2 3.36 28.72 -26.41
CA SER A 2 2.36 28.70 -25.34
C SER A 2 2.37 27.38 -24.57
N ARG A 3 2.36 27.44 -23.22
CA ARG A 3 1.95 26.33 -22.34
C ARG A 3 0.63 26.72 -21.68
N ILE A 4 -0.41 25.95 -22.01
CA ILE A 4 -1.78 26.10 -21.51
C ILE A 4 -1.80 25.65 -20.05
N HIS A 5 -2.25 26.56 -19.17
CA HIS A 5 -2.59 26.27 -17.78
C HIS A 5 -4.03 25.77 -17.72
N TYR A 6 -4.26 24.60 -17.12
CA TYR A 6 -5.60 24.21 -16.69
C TYR A 6 -5.85 24.73 -15.26
N LEU A 7 -6.68 25.75 -15.16
CA LEU A 7 -7.33 26.20 -13.93
C LEU A 7 -8.59 25.35 -13.73
N ILE A 8 -8.64 24.55 -12.66
CA ILE A 8 -9.90 23.97 -12.19
C ILE A 8 -10.41 24.82 -11.03
N ALA A 9 -11.48 25.56 -11.30
CA ALA A 9 -12.23 26.33 -10.32
C ALA A 9 -13.12 25.39 -9.48
N ALA A 10 -12.93 25.40 -8.16
CA ALA A 10 -13.78 24.70 -7.22
C ALA A 10 -15.13 25.43 -7.05
N GLY A 11 -16.19 24.85 -7.61
CA GLY A 11 -17.57 25.26 -7.37
C GLY A 11 -18.10 24.67 -6.06
N ARG A 12 -18.57 25.53 -5.15
CA ARG A 12 -19.30 25.15 -3.93
C ARG A 12 -20.66 24.56 -4.31
N PHE A 13 -20.96 23.34 -3.85
CA PHE A 13 -22.32 22.85 -3.67
C PHE A 13 -22.54 22.44 -2.21
N LYS A 14 -23.53 23.08 -1.58
CA LYS A 14 -24.13 22.66 -0.31
C LYS A 14 -25.24 21.66 -0.63
N SER A 15 -25.25 20.50 0.04
CA SER A 15 -26.48 19.73 0.26
C SER A 15 -26.37 18.97 1.58
N GLU A 16 -27.19 19.37 2.54
CA GLU A 16 -27.50 18.61 3.75
C GLU A 16 -28.35 17.40 3.39
N GLN A 17 -28.01 16.21 3.89
CA GLN A 17 -28.99 15.14 4.08
C GLN A 17 -28.57 14.22 5.23
N ARG A 18 -29.50 14.05 6.18
CA ARG A 18 -29.41 13.22 7.38
C ARG A 18 -29.34 11.75 7.01
N ILE A 19 -28.46 11.00 7.65
CA ILE A 19 -28.46 9.54 7.65
C ILE A 19 -28.92 9.07 9.03
N THR A 20 -30.03 8.34 9.05
CA THR A 20 -30.53 7.56 10.19
C THR A 20 -29.86 6.18 10.21
N GLU A 21 -29.26 5.83 11.34
CA GLU A 21 -28.66 4.52 11.62
C GLU A 21 -29.73 3.42 11.73
N VAL A 22 -29.48 2.27 11.10
CA VAL A 22 -30.16 1.00 11.40
C VAL A 22 -29.11 0.04 11.97
N ALA A 23 -29.27 -0.27 13.26
CA ALA A 23 -28.46 -1.24 13.98
C ALA A 23 -28.92 -2.67 13.64
N ALA A 24 -28.00 -3.52 13.18
CA ALA A 24 -28.22 -4.96 13.03
C ALA A 24 -27.67 -5.70 14.27
N THR A 25 -28.59 -6.13 15.14
CA THR A 25 -28.35 -7.05 16.25
C THR A 25 -28.21 -8.49 15.73
N THR A 26 -27.08 -9.15 16.01
CA THR A 26 -26.88 -10.58 15.77
C THR A 26 -27.26 -11.37 17.02
N THR A 27 -28.35 -12.14 16.94
CA THR A 27 -28.82 -13.04 18.00
C THR A 27 -28.21 -14.43 17.82
N VAL A 28 -27.48 -14.90 18.83
CA VAL A 28 -26.94 -16.26 18.93
C VAL A 28 -28.02 -17.18 19.51
N LEU A 29 -28.48 -18.17 18.75
CA LEU A 29 -29.38 -19.21 19.25
C LEU A 29 -28.56 -20.41 19.79
N LYS A 30 -28.67 -20.64 21.10
CA LYS A 30 -28.38 -21.92 21.76
C LYS A 30 -29.67 -22.75 21.77
N SER A 31 -29.59 -24.03 21.45
CA SER A 31 -30.57 -25.01 21.90
C SER A 31 -29.90 -26.36 22.16
N ASP A 32 -29.74 -26.69 23.44
CA ASP A 32 -29.65 -28.06 23.93
C ASP A 32 -31.07 -28.62 24.06
N ARG A 33 -31.28 -29.91 23.76
CA ARG A 33 -31.90 -30.94 24.64
C ARG A 33 -32.13 -32.28 23.89
N TRP A 34 -31.49 -33.31 24.45
CA TRP A 34 -31.91 -34.70 24.68
C TRP A 34 -32.79 -35.45 23.66
N LEU A 35 -32.30 -36.60 23.19
CA LEU A 35 -33.05 -37.85 23.08
C LEU A 35 -32.10 -39.09 23.14
N LYS A 36 -32.66 -40.17 23.68
CA LYS A 36 -32.07 -41.40 24.27
C LYS A 36 -31.32 -42.36 23.33
N ASP A 37 -30.40 -43.11 23.95
CA ASP A 37 -29.79 -44.41 23.56
C ASP A 37 -30.85 -45.55 23.55
N PRO A 38 -30.70 -46.65 22.76
CA PRO A 38 -29.96 -47.83 23.24
C PRO A 38 -29.18 -48.66 22.17
N ALA A 39 -27.96 -49.06 22.57
CA ALA A 39 -27.42 -50.43 22.59
C ALA A 39 -26.82 -51.13 21.33
N THR A 40 -25.85 -52.00 21.68
CA THR A 40 -25.09 -53.04 20.91
C THR A 40 -23.78 -52.54 20.27
N GLY A 41 -22.60 -53.13 20.47
CA GLY A 41 -22.16 -54.28 21.25
C GLY A 41 -20.71 -54.63 20.86
N GLN A 42 -19.86 -54.82 21.88
CA GLN A 42 -18.60 -55.60 21.92
C GLN A 42 -17.38 -55.34 20.98
N LEU A 43 -16.26 -55.14 21.69
CA LEU A 43 -14.84 -55.44 21.46
C LEU A 43 -14.51 -56.69 20.63
N PHE A 44 -13.39 -56.67 19.88
CA PHE A 44 -12.25 -57.61 20.03
C PHE A 44 -11.04 -57.10 19.22
N GLY A 45 -9.84 -57.17 19.82
CA GLY A 45 -8.56 -57.00 19.13
C GLY A 45 -7.98 -58.31 18.62
N SER A 46 -6.90 -58.25 17.84
CA SER A 46 -5.81 -59.24 17.86
C SER A 46 -4.62 -58.80 17.00
N SER A 47 -3.46 -58.99 17.61
CA SER A 47 -2.09 -58.88 17.13
C SER A 47 -1.56 -60.24 16.64
N ALA A 48 -0.65 -60.26 15.65
CA ALA A 48 0.44 -61.24 15.47
C ALA A 48 1.29 -60.80 14.25
N LEU A 49 2.61 -60.96 14.07
CA LEU A 49 3.83 -61.40 14.79
C LEU A 49 4.66 -62.32 13.85
N PHE A 50 5.97 -62.00 13.73
CA PHE A 50 7.15 -62.83 13.37
C PHE A 50 7.24 -63.49 11.96
N GLY A 51 8.41 -63.65 11.32
CA GLY A 51 9.81 -63.40 11.69
C GLY A 51 10.82 -64.00 10.68
N GLY A 52 12.12 -63.79 10.96
CA GLY A 52 13.29 -64.51 10.41
C GLY A 52 14.07 -63.79 9.30
N SER A 53 15.39 -63.85 9.17
CA SER A 53 16.53 -64.38 9.95
C SER A 53 17.80 -63.70 9.40
N GLY A 54 18.83 -63.47 10.23
CA GLY A 54 19.96 -62.59 9.92
C GLY A 54 21.16 -63.17 9.15
N CYS A 55 22.14 -62.30 8.87
CA CYS A 55 23.57 -62.63 8.86
C CYS A 55 24.44 -61.37 9.06
N ASN A 56 25.49 -61.51 9.88
CA ASN A 56 26.44 -60.48 10.29
C ASN A 56 27.47 -60.15 9.19
N MET A 57 27.86 -58.87 9.06
CA MET A 57 29.26 -58.40 8.94
C MET A 57 29.29 -56.88 8.83
N VAL A 58 30.01 -56.21 9.73
CA VAL A 58 30.38 -54.78 9.65
C VAL A 58 31.87 -54.73 9.26
N PRO A 59 32.26 -53.86 8.32
CA PRO A 59 32.97 -52.67 8.76
C PRO A 59 32.55 -51.40 8.01
N LYS A 60 32.18 -50.38 8.81
CA LYS A 60 32.67 -48.99 8.71
C LYS A 60 33.09 -48.56 7.29
N MET A 61 32.17 -47.99 6.50
CA MET A 61 32.49 -46.90 5.53
C MET A 61 31.30 -46.28 4.79
N CYS A 62 30.04 -46.45 5.24
CA CYS A 62 28.89 -45.80 4.58
C CYS A 62 28.07 -44.84 5.48
N ALA A 63 28.47 -44.64 6.74
CA ALA A 63 27.73 -43.78 7.69
C ALA A 63 28.13 -42.29 7.66
N LEU A 64 28.89 -41.84 6.64
CA LEU A 64 29.30 -40.43 6.50
C LEU A 64 28.70 -39.73 5.28
N PHE A 65 27.81 -40.37 4.51
CA PHE A 65 27.15 -39.76 3.36
C PHE A 65 25.62 -39.61 3.48
N LEU A 66 25.03 -40.06 4.59
CA LEU A 66 23.58 -39.92 4.84
C LEU A 66 23.23 -38.92 5.96
N LEU A 67 24.23 -38.19 6.47
CA LEU A 67 24.03 -37.10 7.45
C LEU A 67 24.30 -35.69 6.87
N LEU A 68 24.52 -35.58 5.55
CA LEU A 68 24.74 -34.30 4.85
C LEU A 68 23.64 -33.94 3.85
N ALA A 69 22.55 -34.71 3.78
CA ALA A 69 21.42 -34.44 2.86
C ALA A 69 20.12 -34.02 3.56
N ALA A 70 20.17 -33.68 4.85
CA ALA A 70 19.02 -33.19 5.63
C ALA A 70 19.24 -31.80 6.25
N LEU A 71 20.20 -31.04 5.71
CA LEU A 71 20.26 -29.59 5.83
C LEU A 71 20.01 -28.98 4.44
N SER A 72 19.02 -29.52 3.72
CA SER A 72 18.30 -28.67 2.78
C SER A 72 17.65 -27.61 3.63
N SER A 73 18.11 -26.39 3.42
CA SER A 73 17.42 -25.18 3.80
C SER A 73 15.94 -25.38 3.54
N VAL A 74 15.18 -25.64 4.60
CA VAL A 74 13.78 -25.24 4.62
C VAL A 74 13.86 -23.73 4.63
N VAL A 75 14.09 -23.16 3.44
CA VAL A 75 13.54 -21.86 3.08
C VAL A 75 12.10 -22.03 3.51
N SER A 76 11.73 -21.45 4.65
CA SER A 76 10.33 -21.30 5.00
C SER A 76 9.75 -20.60 3.80
N CYS A 77 9.11 -21.38 2.94
CA CYS A 77 8.33 -20.88 1.84
C CYS A 77 7.43 -19.87 2.50
N LYS A 78 7.62 -18.58 2.17
CA LYS A 78 6.87 -17.46 2.73
C LYS A 78 5.41 -17.85 2.54
N THR A 79 4.77 -18.39 3.58
CA THR A 79 3.33 -18.51 3.57
C THR A 79 2.89 -17.07 3.72
N TRP A 80 2.66 -16.42 2.58
CA TRP A 80 1.74 -15.30 2.50
C TRP A 80 0.62 -15.61 3.50
N SER A 81 0.31 -14.65 4.35
CA SER A 81 -0.91 -14.78 5.16
C SER A 81 -2.06 -15.18 4.23
N ASN A 82 -3.13 -15.79 4.73
CA ASN A 82 -4.30 -16.21 3.95
C ASN A 82 -4.97 -15.08 3.10
N GLN A 83 -4.38 -13.89 3.01
CA GLN A 83 -4.80 -12.78 2.18
C GLN A 83 -4.28 -12.93 0.75
N THR A 84 -5.24 -13.02 -0.17
CA THR A 84 -5.04 -13.04 -1.64
C THR A 84 -4.33 -11.78 -2.15
N VAL A 85 -4.66 -10.62 -1.56
CA VAL A 85 -4.14 -9.29 -1.86
C VAL A 85 -3.80 -8.61 -0.54
N GLU A 86 -2.59 -8.09 -0.44
CA GLU A 86 -2.12 -7.33 0.71
C GLU A 86 -2.59 -5.88 0.62
N ARG A 87 -3.04 -5.31 1.74
CA ARG A 87 -3.42 -3.89 1.76
C ARG A 87 -2.19 -2.98 1.61
N PRO A 88 -2.36 -1.73 1.19
CA PRO A 88 -1.25 -0.77 1.22
C PRO A 88 -0.62 -0.65 2.60
N VAL A 89 0.71 -0.57 2.63
CA VAL A 89 1.56 -0.47 3.82
C VAL A 89 1.85 1.01 4.10
N LEU A 90 1.49 1.50 5.29
CA LEU A 90 1.67 2.90 5.66
C LEU A 90 3.04 3.12 6.31
N VAL A 91 3.85 3.99 5.72
CA VAL A 91 5.17 4.37 6.21
C VAL A 91 5.22 5.86 6.50
N GLY A 92 5.97 6.28 7.52
CA GLY A 92 6.14 7.71 7.79
C GLY A 92 7.34 8.07 8.67
N ALA A 93 7.50 9.37 8.88
CA ALA A 93 8.44 9.96 9.81
C ALA A 93 7.75 11.00 10.68
N PHE A 94 8.12 11.06 11.96
CA PHE A 94 7.54 11.96 12.93
C PHE A 94 8.62 12.50 13.88
N ASN A 95 8.92 13.79 13.74
CA ASN A 95 9.58 14.53 14.82
C ASN A 95 8.57 14.70 15.98
N ILE A 96 8.82 14.02 17.09
CA ILE A 96 8.04 14.20 18.32
C ILE A 96 8.86 15.08 19.26
N GLN A 97 8.57 16.38 19.21
CA GLN A 97 9.35 17.42 19.89
C GLN A 97 9.73 17.01 21.33
N ASN A 98 11.02 16.98 21.63
CA ASN A 98 11.56 16.64 22.95
C ASN A 98 10.91 15.41 23.60
N LEU A 99 10.95 14.25 22.93
CA LEU A 99 10.44 12.99 23.45
C LEU A 99 11.33 12.46 24.60
N GLY A 100 11.21 13.12 25.75
CA GLY A 100 11.91 12.85 26.99
C GLY A 100 10.98 12.43 28.13
N SER A 101 11.55 12.23 29.32
CA SER A 101 10.83 11.72 30.50
C SER A 101 9.60 12.54 30.88
N SER A 102 9.66 13.87 30.77
CA SER A 102 8.53 14.75 31.08
C SER A 102 7.34 14.50 30.16
N LYS A 103 7.57 14.49 28.83
CA LYS A 103 6.53 14.24 27.83
C LYS A 103 5.97 12.81 27.96
N MET A 104 6.86 11.84 28.11
CA MET A 104 6.48 10.42 28.28
C MET A 104 5.72 10.14 29.59
N GLY A 105 5.90 10.97 30.62
CA GLY A 105 5.11 10.91 31.85
C GLY A 105 3.68 11.47 31.72
N ASN A 106 3.40 12.27 30.68
CA ASN A 106 2.08 12.84 30.44
C ASN A 106 1.17 11.83 29.73
N LYS A 107 0.27 11.20 30.49
CA LYS A 107 -0.67 10.18 29.99
C LYS A 107 -1.55 10.67 28.84
N THR A 108 -2.02 11.92 28.88
CA THR A 108 -2.89 12.48 27.84
C THR A 108 -2.15 12.62 26.52
N VAL A 109 -0.95 13.21 26.56
CA VAL A 109 -0.08 13.36 25.39
C VAL A 109 0.33 11.99 24.84
N MET A 110 0.75 11.07 25.70
CA MET A 110 1.14 9.73 25.30
C MET A 110 -0.01 8.90 24.72
N ASN A 111 -1.26 9.14 25.15
CA ASN A 111 -2.42 8.51 24.52
C ASN A 111 -2.63 9.00 23.07
N ILE A 112 -2.36 10.28 22.79
CA ILE A 112 -2.43 10.81 21.43
C ILE A 112 -1.26 10.25 20.59
N ILE A 113 -0.03 10.30 21.11
CA ILE A 113 1.15 9.72 20.44
C ILE A 113 0.89 8.25 20.09
N LYS A 114 0.40 7.44 21.02
CA LYS A 114 0.06 6.03 20.75
C LYS A 114 -0.99 5.87 19.65
N LYS A 115 -2.03 6.71 19.63
CA LYS A 115 -3.05 6.71 18.55
C LYS A 115 -2.44 7.05 17.18
N ILE A 116 -1.51 8.00 17.13
CA ILE A 116 -0.77 8.36 15.91
C ILE A 116 0.08 7.17 15.47
N LEU A 117 0.92 6.63 16.36
CA LEU A 117 1.87 5.55 16.04
C LEU A 117 1.17 4.25 15.60
N LEU A 118 0.00 3.93 16.16
CA LEU A 118 -0.79 2.73 15.78
C LEU A 118 -1.30 2.74 14.32
N ARG A 119 -1.21 3.87 13.62
CA ARG A 119 -1.57 3.97 12.19
C ARG A 119 -0.53 3.31 11.29
N TYR A 120 0.74 3.39 11.67
CA TYR A 120 1.87 3.10 10.80
C TYR A 120 2.25 1.63 10.83
N ASP A 121 2.58 1.09 9.67
CA ASP A 121 3.25 -0.21 9.58
C ASP A 121 4.76 -0.07 9.84
N LEU A 122 5.35 1.09 9.51
CA LEU A 122 6.68 1.52 9.94
C LEU A 122 6.71 3.04 10.11
N VAL A 123 7.28 3.52 11.22
CA VAL A 123 7.46 4.95 11.47
C VAL A 123 8.83 5.24 12.06
N LEU A 124 9.51 6.25 11.51
CA LEU A 124 10.68 6.87 12.13
C LEU A 124 10.23 7.89 13.16
N ILE A 125 10.72 7.76 14.40
CA ILE A 125 10.57 8.74 15.46
C ILE A 125 11.90 9.46 15.66
N GLN A 126 11.83 10.78 15.80
CA GLN A 126 12.98 11.67 16.01
C GLN A 126 12.82 12.44 17.31
N GLU A 127 13.88 13.16 17.72
CA GLU A 127 13.95 13.88 19.00
C GLU A 127 13.74 12.98 20.24
N VAL A 128 14.18 11.71 20.17
CA VAL A 128 14.20 10.83 21.33
C VAL A 128 15.33 11.27 22.27
N VAL A 129 14.99 12.14 23.22
CA VAL A 129 15.96 12.73 24.16
C VAL A 129 16.03 12.02 25.50
N THR A 130 15.05 11.16 25.84
CA THR A 130 15.07 10.37 27.08
C THR A 130 16.37 9.59 27.25
N MET A 131 16.90 9.58 28.48
CA MET A 131 18.06 8.76 28.87
C MET A 131 17.62 7.43 29.49
N ASN A 132 16.33 7.25 29.77
CA ASN A 132 15.79 6.01 30.31
C ASN A 132 15.27 5.12 29.17
N PRO A 133 15.95 4.00 28.85
CA PRO A 133 15.53 3.10 27.78
C PRO A 133 14.17 2.43 28.06
N GLU A 134 13.81 2.22 29.33
CA GLU A 134 12.55 1.59 29.71
C GLU A 134 11.33 2.38 29.21
N LEU A 135 11.44 3.71 29.05
CA LEU A 135 10.33 4.52 28.57
C LEU A 135 9.99 4.20 27.10
N MET A 136 10.99 3.98 26.26
CA MET A 136 10.78 3.56 24.86
C MET A 136 10.30 2.10 24.79
N GLU A 137 10.84 1.21 25.62
CA GLU A 137 10.34 -0.16 25.70
C GLU A 137 8.88 -0.23 26.15
N ASN A 138 8.50 0.59 27.14
CA ASN A 138 7.14 0.66 27.63
C ASN A 138 6.18 1.25 26.61
N LEU A 139 6.62 2.22 25.79
CA LEU A 139 5.86 2.70 24.64
C LEU A 139 5.52 1.54 23.69
N VAL A 140 6.50 0.73 23.29
CA VAL A 140 6.27 -0.42 22.40
C VAL A 140 5.38 -1.48 23.06
N LYS A 141 5.57 -1.77 24.36
CA LYS A 141 4.68 -2.66 25.12
C LYS A 141 3.24 -2.16 25.11
N ASP A 142 3.02 -0.86 25.29
CA ASP A 142 1.70 -0.26 25.26
C ASP A 142 1.07 -0.29 23.86
N LEU A 143 1.84 -0.03 22.80
CA LEU A 143 1.38 -0.20 21.42
C LEU A 143 0.92 -1.65 21.20
N ASN A 144 1.70 -2.63 21.64
CA ASN A 144 1.36 -4.06 21.52
C ASN A 144 0.15 -4.50 22.35
N LYS A 145 -0.17 -3.82 23.47
CA LYS A 145 -1.43 -4.06 24.21
C LYS A 145 -2.65 -3.52 23.47
N LEU A 146 -2.48 -2.40 22.74
CA LEU A 146 -3.55 -1.74 22.00
C LEU A 146 -3.74 -2.36 20.60
N HIS A 147 -2.70 -2.97 20.04
CA HIS A 147 -2.71 -3.63 18.75
C HIS A 147 -3.45 -4.98 18.82
N ARG A 148 -4.57 -5.08 18.11
CA ARG A 148 -5.48 -6.24 18.17
C ARG A 148 -5.38 -7.18 16.97
N VAL A 149 -4.26 -7.16 16.24
CA VAL A 149 -4.05 -8.05 15.10
C VAL A 149 -3.32 -9.31 15.56
N LYS A 150 -3.91 -10.47 15.30
CA LYS A 150 -3.34 -11.77 15.68
C LYS A 150 -1.98 -11.97 15.00
N ASP A 151 -1.02 -12.52 15.74
CA ASP A 151 0.34 -12.87 15.27
C ASP A 151 1.18 -11.68 14.74
N SER A 152 0.68 -10.45 14.91
CA SER A 152 1.35 -9.20 14.55
C SER A 152 1.67 -8.40 15.82
N LYS A 153 2.87 -7.82 15.87
CA LYS A 153 3.37 -6.97 16.95
C LYS A 153 4.25 -5.86 16.40
N TYR A 154 4.26 -4.75 17.09
CA TYR A 154 5.25 -3.70 16.95
C TYR A 154 6.58 -4.11 17.59
N LEU A 155 7.65 -3.93 16.84
CA LEU A 155 9.04 -4.01 17.25
C LEU A 155 9.68 -2.64 17.11
N MET A 156 10.87 -2.47 17.70
CA MET A 156 11.63 -1.23 17.62
C MET A 156 13.09 -1.50 17.28
N GLN A 157 13.67 -0.66 16.43
CA GLN A 157 15.11 -0.49 16.29
C GLN A 157 15.44 0.95 16.67
N ILE A 158 16.27 1.13 17.70
CA ILE A 158 16.65 2.44 18.21
C ILE A 158 18.16 2.61 18.03
N SER A 159 18.58 3.76 17.51
CA SER A 159 19.99 4.07 17.26
C SER A 159 20.74 4.34 18.56
N GLU A 160 22.07 4.41 18.47
CA GLU A 160 22.86 5.10 19.50
C GLU A 160 22.51 6.60 19.56
N ARG A 161 22.96 7.27 20.62
CA ARG A 161 22.77 8.72 20.78
C ARG A 161 23.75 9.48 19.89
N VAL A 162 23.23 10.23 18.93
CA VAL A 162 24.01 11.08 18.02
C VAL A 162 23.74 12.55 18.30
N GLY A 163 24.70 13.41 17.96
CA GLY A 163 24.63 14.85 18.26
C GLY A 163 25.93 15.40 18.83
N ARG A 164 26.17 16.70 18.61
CA ARG A 164 27.33 17.41 19.16
C ARG A 164 27.00 18.03 20.52
N GLY A 165 27.97 18.01 21.43
CA GLY A 165 27.82 18.57 22.78
C GLY A 165 26.70 17.90 23.59
N SER A 166 25.83 18.72 24.19
CA SER A 166 24.66 18.28 24.96
C SER A 166 23.41 18.02 24.11
N ALA A 167 23.39 18.47 22.86
CA ALA A 167 22.26 18.32 21.94
C ALA A 167 22.30 16.93 21.27
N LYS A 168 22.07 15.88 22.07
CA LYS A 168 22.06 14.49 21.61
C LYS A 168 20.67 13.89 21.62
N GLU A 169 20.36 13.16 20.55
CA GLU A 169 19.08 12.50 20.29
C GLU A 169 19.30 11.07 19.80
N GLN A 170 18.22 10.28 19.76
CA GLN A 170 18.18 8.99 19.08
C GLN A 170 17.10 8.99 18.00
N TYR A 171 17.32 8.15 17.00
CA TYR A 171 16.31 7.76 16.02
C TYR A 171 15.70 6.44 16.44
N ALA A 172 14.39 6.27 16.30
CA ALA A 172 13.72 5.01 16.55
C ALA A 172 12.79 4.63 15.39
N TYR A 173 13.04 3.50 14.75
CA TYR A 173 12.09 2.86 13.85
C TYR A 173 11.18 1.95 14.66
N ILE A 174 9.89 2.26 14.69
CA ILE A 174 8.85 1.37 15.23
C ILE A 174 8.11 0.75 14.04
N TYR A 175 8.04 -0.57 13.99
CA TYR A 175 7.51 -1.28 12.81
C TYR A 175 6.79 -2.57 13.18
N ARG A 176 5.90 -3.00 12.31
CA ARG A 176 5.17 -4.26 12.45
C ARG A 176 5.94 -5.45 11.89
N ASN A 177 6.07 -6.51 12.70
CA ASN A 177 6.82 -7.72 12.33
C ASN A 177 6.18 -8.55 11.20
N ASP A 178 4.89 -8.35 10.93
CA ASP A 178 4.17 -8.97 9.81
C ASP A 178 4.31 -8.20 8.49
N LYS A 179 4.89 -7.00 8.51
CA LYS A 179 5.11 -6.15 7.32
C LYS A 179 6.58 -5.96 7.00
N PHE A 180 7.42 -5.83 8.03
CA PHE A 180 8.84 -5.60 7.88
C PHE A 180 9.65 -6.56 8.74
N LYS A 181 10.78 -7.00 8.20
CA LYS A 181 11.80 -7.75 8.94
C LYS A 181 13.11 -6.98 8.91
N PHE A 182 13.56 -6.50 10.06
CA PHE A 182 14.86 -5.85 10.18
C PHE A 182 15.98 -6.84 9.82
N LEU A 183 16.90 -6.40 8.95
CA LEU A 183 18.03 -7.20 8.49
C LEU A 183 19.32 -6.71 9.14
N SER A 184 19.60 -5.41 9.03
CA SER A 184 20.78 -4.77 9.62
C SER A 184 20.61 -3.25 9.64
N GLY A 185 21.45 -2.55 10.42
CA GLY A 185 21.41 -1.10 10.48
C GLY A 185 22.49 -0.53 11.39
N HIS A 186 22.87 0.72 11.13
CA HIS A 186 23.93 1.44 11.82
C HIS A 186 23.83 2.93 11.54
N ILE A 187 24.52 3.74 12.36
CA ILE A 187 24.70 5.16 12.08
C ILE A 187 25.68 5.33 10.92
N TYR A 188 25.36 6.24 9.99
CA TYR A 188 26.25 6.59 8.89
C TYR A 188 27.63 7.02 9.42
N PRO A 189 28.73 6.44 8.90
CA PRO A 189 30.08 6.79 9.34
C PRO A 189 30.50 8.16 8.79
N ASP A 190 30.08 9.21 9.48
CA ASP A 190 30.29 10.62 9.13
C ASP A 190 31.74 11.08 9.39
N ARG A 191 32.65 10.63 8.53
CA ARG A 191 34.09 10.96 8.65
C ARG A 191 34.41 12.42 8.31
N LYS A 192 33.50 13.12 7.64
CA LYS A 192 33.66 14.51 7.22
C LYS A 192 33.03 15.50 8.20
N ASP A 193 32.32 15.01 9.22
CA ASP A 193 31.54 15.81 10.17
C ASP A 193 30.49 16.69 9.47
N ASP A 194 29.90 16.13 8.39
CA ASP A 194 28.91 16.80 7.55
C ASP A 194 27.58 17.00 8.30
N PHE A 195 27.29 16.20 9.34
CA PHE A 195 25.99 16.17 10.01
C PHE A 195 26.08 16.55 11.50
N MET A 196 25.13 17.36 11.99
CA MET A 196 24.93 17.52 13.45
C MET A 196 24.55 16.20 14.12
N ARG A 197 23.66 15.45 13.47
CA ARG A 197 23.22 14.11 13.88
C ARG A 197 23.34 13.20 12.65
N PRO A 198 24.42 12.40 12.55
CA PRO A 198 24.60 11.50 11.42
C PRO A 198 23.39 10.58 11.20
N PRO A 199 22.96 10.34 9.94
CA PRO A 199 21.77 9.57 9.64
C PRO A 199 21.77 8.16 10.22
N TYR A 200 20.60 7.66 10.63
CA TYR A 200 20.41 6.26 10.99
C TYR A 200 19.95 5.45 9.79
N LEU A 201 20.74 4.43 9.42
CA LEU A 201 20.47 3.55 8.30
C LEU A 201 19.86 2.24 8.82
N ALA A 202 18.72 1.85 8.27
CA ALA A 202 18.07 0.59 8.64
C ALA A 202 17.54 -0.15 7.41
N HIS A 203 18.10 -1.33 7.15
CA HIS A 203 17.74 -2.22 6.05
C HIS A 203 16.67 -3.21 6.50
N PHE A 204 15.55 -3.23 5.78
CA PHE A 204 14.42 -4.11 6.04
C PHE A 204 14.07 -4.95 4.82
N ALA A 205 13.77 -6.22 5.03
CA ALA A 205 13.00 -7.00 4.07
C ALA A 205 11.52 -6.61 4.16
N THR A 206 10.85 -6.62 3.00
CA THR A 206 9.49 -6.15 2.79
C THR A 206 8.63 -7.28 2.19
N PRO A 207 8.42 -8.38 2.92
CA PRO A 207 7.83 -9.61 2.37
C PRO A 207 6.38 -9.48 1.87
N THR A 208 5.72 -8.37 2.18
CA THR A 208 4.32 -8.12 1.81
C THR A 208 4.17 -7.01 0.77
N LEU A 209 5.26 -6.34 0.35
CA LEU A 209 5.20 -5.33 -0.72
C LEU A 209 5.28 -6.01 -2.09
N ARG A 210 4.68 -5.38 -3.08
CA ARG A 210 4.74 -5.82 -4.47
C ARG A 210 6.11 -5.48 -5.06
N ASP A 211 6.75 -6.46 -5.71
CA ASP A 211 7.97 -6.30 -6.53
C ASP A 211 9.11 -5.52 -5.84
N LEU A 212 9.11 -5.52 -4.50
CA LEU A 212 10.08 -4.83 -3.66
C LEU A 212 10.45 -5.75 -2.49
N ASP A 213 11.56 -6.47 -2.62
CA ASP A 213 11.97 -7.50 -1.65
C ASP A 213 12.61 -6.90 -0.38
N SER A 214 13.33 -5.79 -0.53
CA SER A 214 13.93 -5.07 0.59
C SER A 214 14.23 -3.61 0.22
N MET A 215 14.31 -2.76 1.24
CA MET A 215 14.68 -1.35 1.09
C MET A 215 15.41 -0.83 2.34
N VAL A 216 16.15 0.26 2.17
CA VAL A 216 16.85 0.93 3.27
C VAL A 216 16.14 2.22 3.64
N PHE A 217 15.79 2.36 4.92
CA PHE A 217 15.35 3.64 5.47
C PHE A 217 16.56 4.43 5.97
N ILE A 218 16.62 5.71 5.59
CA ILE A 218 17.67 6.67 5.97
C ILE A 218 17.00 7.76 6.80
N GLY A 219 17.10 7.66 8.12
CA GLY A 219 16.49 8.59 9.06
C GLY A 219 17.41 9.74 9.36
N ILE A 220 16.91 10.98 9.23
CA ILE A 220 17.72 12.19 9.39
C ILE A 220 16.92 13.32 10.04
N HIS A 221 17.55 14.00 11.00
CA HIS A 221 17.05 15.23 11.62
C HIS A 221 18.15 16.29 11.51
N THR A 222 18.05 17.19 10.55
CA THR A 222 19.14 18.14 10.23
C THR A 222 19.17 19.30 11.22
N GLN A 223 20.31 19.99 11.32
CA GLN A 223 20.37 21.26 12.06
C GLN A 223 19.80 22.41 11.22
N PRO A 224 18.84 23.22 11.73
CA PRO A 224 18.20 24.28 10.95
C PRO A 224 19.18 25.25 10.24
N LYS A 225 20.25 25.65 10.95
CA LYS A 225 21.28 26.56 10.42
C LYS A 225 22.08 25.98 9.25
N TYR A 226 22.18 24.65 9.15
CA TYR A 226 22.97 23.93 8.15
C TYR A 226 22.10 23.00 7.29
N ALA A 227 20.78 23.22 7.27
CA ALA A 227 19.82 22.35 6.61
C ALA A 227 20.19 22.07 5.14
N ALA A 228 20.51 23.12 4.37
CA ALA A 228 20.91 22.97 2.97
C ALA A 228 22.15 22.06 2.80
N ASN A 229 23.18 22.25 3.62
CA ASN A 229 24.42 21.47 3.57
C ASN A 229 24.18 20.01 3.97
N GLU A 230 23.50 19.77 5.10
CA GLU A 230 23.20 18.41 5.58
C GLU A 230 22.30 17.67 4.59
N THR A 231 21.25 18.33 4.07
CA THR A 231 20.38 17.75 3.03
C THR A 231 21.16 17.44 1.75
N SER A 232 22.08 18.31 1.32
CA SER A 232 22.94 18.02 0.17
C SER A 232 23.84 16.80 0.40
N ALA A 233 24.38 16.64 1.61
CA ALA A 233 25.28 15.54 1.96
C ALA A 233 24.59 14.17 1.96
N LEU A 234 23.26 14.10 2.10
CA LEU A 234 22.49 12.85 2.02
C LEU A 234 22.64 12.12 0.68
N ALA A 235 22.99 12.81 -0.40
CA ALA A 235 23.32 12.17 -1.67
C ALA A 235 24.50 11.18 -1.52
N ASN A 236 25.53 11.55 -0.76
CA ASN A 236 26.67 10.66 -0.45
C ASN A 236 26.28 9.52 0.49
N VAL A 237 25.29 9.76 1.36
CA VAL A 237 24.75 8.74 2.26
C VAL A 237 24.01 7.67 1.47
N TYR A 238 23.24 8.07 0.45
CA TYR A 238 22.62 7.13 -0.48
C TYR A 238 23.67 6.30 -1.24
N ASP A 239 24.72 6.93 -1.78
CA ASP A 239 25.80 6.21 -2.48
C ASP A 239 26.48 5.18 -1.57
N TYR A 240 26.68 5.54 -0.30
CA TYR A 240 27.17 4.61 0.72
C TYR A 240 26.20 3.46 0.96
N VAL A 241 24.90 3.73 1.04
CA VAL A 241 23.85 2.72 1.22
C VAL A 241 23.86 1.72 0.07
N VAL A 242 23.83 2.17 -1.18
CA VAL A 242 23.88 1.30 -2.37
C VAL A 242 25.13 0.43 -2.35
N LYS A 243 26.30 1.03 -2.04
CA LYS A 243 27.56 0.30 -1.96
C LYS A 243 27.59 -0.74 -0.85
N THR A 244 26.98 -0.45 0.30
CA THR A 244 27.11 -1.24 1.54
C THR A 244 26.06 -2.34 1.62
N PHE A 245 24.80 -2.01 1.39
CA PHE A 245 23.68 -2.95 1.49
C PHE A 245 23.40 -3.68 0.17
N LYS A 246 23.95 -3.21 -0.96
CA LYS A 246 23.68 -3.75 -2.31
C LYS A 246 22.20 -3.67 -2.69
N VAL A 247 21.56 -2.58 -2.28
CA VAL A 247 20.14 -2.29 -2.54
C VAL A 247 20.04 -0.86 -3.04
N GLU A 248 19.34 -0.66 -4.15
CA GLU A 248 19.10 0.66 -4.75
C GLU A 248 17.87 1.35 -4.15
N ASN A 249 16.89 0.57 -3.69
CA ASN A 249 15.66 1.05 -3.07
C ASN A 249 15.95 1.67 -1.69
N ALA A 250 15.81 2.99 -1.58
CA ALA A 250 16.00 3.70 -0.33
C ALA A 250 14.96 4.80 -0.13
N MET A 251 14.53 4.98 1.12
CA MET A 251 13.66 6.08 1.55
C MET A 251 14.38 6.93 2.58
N LEU A 252 14.69 8.18 2.21
CA LEU A 252 15.25 9.20 3.08
C LEU A 252 14.10 9.99 3.68
N MET A 253 14.01 10.02 5.01
CA MET A 253 12.88 10.67 5.67
C MET A 253 13.21 11.27 7.03
N GLY A 254 12.45 12.31 7.38
CA GLY A 254 12.56 13.01 8.65
C GLY A 254 12.47 14.52 8.54
N ASP A 255 12.65 15.21 9.66
CA ASP A 255 12.76 16.65 9.73
C ASP A 255 14.09 17.12 9.14
N MET A 256 14.05 17.51 7.87
CA MET A 256 15.22 18.02 7.15
C MET A 256 15.36 19.53 7.28
N ASN A 257 14.47 20.21 8.01
CA ASN A 257 14.39 21.67 8.04
C ASN A 257 14.42 22.29 6.63
N ALA A 258 13.96 21.55 5.60
CA ALA A 258 14.28 21.81 4.21
C ALA A 258 13.28 22.80 3.57
N GLY A 259 13.22 24.02 4.09
CA GLY A 259 12.38 25.09 3.54
C GLY A 259 12.41 26.37 4.35
N CYS A 260 11.54 27.31 3.99
CA CYS A 260 11.38 28.59 4.69
C CYS A 260 12.71 29.33 4.91
N ALA A 261 13.01 29.74 6.13
CA ALA A 261 14.22 30.50 6.46
C ALA A 261 15.50 29.64 6.46
N ASN A 262 15.36 28.32 6.56
CA ASN A 262 16.46 27.37 6.73
C ASN A 262 17.05 26.92 5.39
N VAL A 263 16.22 26.84 4.34
CA VAL A 263 16.66 26.59 2.96
C VAL A 263 15.94 27.56 2.03
N ARG A 264 16.69 28.52 1.49
CA ARG A 264 16.19 29.57 0.61
C ARG A 264 16.03 29.04 -0.81
N ILE A 265 15.24 29.74 -1.63
CA ILE A 265 15.02 29.39 -3.05
C ILE A 265 16.36 29.24 -3.79
N SER A 266 17.33 30.13 -3.53
CA SER A 266 18.66 30.09 -4.14
C SER A 266 19.52 28.90 -3.73
N ASP A 267 19.23 28.26 -2.61
CA ASP A 267 20.06 27.19 -2.06
C ASP A 267 19.79 25.87 -2.79
N TRP A 268 18.58 25.67 -3.32
CA TRP A 268 18.15 24.42 -3.96
C TRP A 268 19.01 24.03 -5.16
N ASP A 269 19.50 24.99 -5.94
CA ASP A 269 20.39 24.73 -7.07
C ASP A 269 21.75 24.17 -6.63
N SER A 270 22.11 24.30 -5.35
CA SER A 270 23.35 23.75 -4.78
C SER A 270 23.16 22.40 -4.08
N ILE A 271 21.93 22.00 -3.79
CA ILE A 271 21.63 20.76 -3.05
C ILE A 271 21.75 19.57 -4.01
N GLU A 272 22.79 18.75 -3.84
CA GLU A 272 23.04 17.58 -4.71
C GLU A 272 21.86 16.59 -4.70
N LEU A 273 21.26 16.34 -3.52
CA LEU A 273 20.09 15.47 -3.38
C LEU A 273 18.87 15.96 -4.19
N TRP A 274 18.77 17.27 -4.44
CA TRP A 274 17.70 17.86 -5.24
C TRP A 274 18.01 17.80 -6.74
N ARG A 275 19.28 17.98 -7.11
CA ARG A 275 19.70 18.00 -8.53
C ARG A 275 19.82 16.62 -9.17
N ARG A 276 20.03 15.58 -8.38
CA ARG A 276 20.24 14.21 -8.84
C ARG A 276 18.91 13.57 -9.27
N PRO A 277 18.74 13.17 -10.55
CA PRO A 277 17.45 12.75 -11.11
C PRO A 277 16.93 11.40 -10.57
N GLU A 278 17.78 10.61 -9.93
CA GLU A 278 17.39 9.35 -9.29
C GLU A 278 16.55 9.55 -8.01
N PHE A 279 16.50 10.77 -7.46
CA PHE A 279 15.71 11.06 -6.27
C PHE A 279 14.35 11.64 -6.62
N THR A 280 13.29 10.99 -6.15
CA THR A 280 11.93 11.52 -6.20
C THR A 280 11.55 12.10 -4.84
N TRP A 281 11.28 13.40 -4.81
CA TRP A 281 10.79 14.09 -3.62
C TRP A 281 9.27 13.95 -3.53
N LEU A 282 8.80 13.13 -2.60
CA LEU A 282 7.36 12.89 -2.41
C LEU A 282 6.70 14.05 -1.66
N ILE A 283 7.31 14.51 -0.57
CA ILE A 283 6.87 15.72 0.14
C ILE A 283 7.59 16.91 -0.49
N THR A 284 6.89 17.63 -1.37
CA THR A 284 7.36 18.80 -2.13
C THR A 284 7.19 20.12 -1.34
N HIS A 285 7.57 21.25 -1.95
CA HIS A 285 7.63 22.55 -1.25
C HIS A 285 6.26 23.14 -0.85
N ASP A 286 5.18 22.63 -1.41
CA ASP A 286 3.80 23.06 -1.21
C ASP A 286 3.12 22.42 0.00
N TYR A 287 3.76 21.45 0.65
CA TYR A 287 3.28 20.86 1.88
C TYR A 287 3.61 21.71 3.11
N ASP A 288 2.64 21.79 4.02
CA ASP A 288 2.86 22.32 5.37
C ASP A 288 2.99 21.17 6.37
N THR A 289 4.20 20.98 6.89
CA THR A 289 4.53 19.89 7.83
C THR A 289 4.67 20.37 9.27
N THR A 290 4.29 21.62 9.57
CA THR A 290 4.39 22.19 10.93
C THR A 290 3.04 22.57 11.51
N LEU A 291 2.93 22.58 12.83
CA LEU A 291 1.81 23.19 13.56
C LEU A 291 1.95 24.71 13.70
N SER A 292 3.00 25.29 13.12
CA SER A 292 3.31 26.71 13.24
C SER A 292 2.37 27.56 12.36
N ILE A 293 2.31 28.85 12.64
CA ILE A 293 1.55 29.80 11.79
C ILE A 293 2.22 29.96 10.41
N ASN A 294 3.53 29.69 10.34
CA ASN A 294 4.29 29.75 9.09
C ASN A 294 4.24 28.37 8.43
N CYS A 295 3.55 28.25 7.31
CA CYS A 295 3.48 27.01 6.53
C CYS A 295 4.88 26.65 6.01
N CYS A 296 5.48 25.57 6.53
CA CYS A 296 6.85 25.18 6.17
C CYS A 296 6.97 23.68 5.83
N PRO A 297 7.63 23.31 4.72
CA PRO A 297 7.89 21.93 4.32
C PRO A 297 9.19 21.41 4.94
N TYR A 298 9.28 21.37 6.26
CA TYR A 298 10.52 20.96 6.94
C TYR A 298 10.76 19.46 6.86
N ASP A 299 9.71 18.67 7.10
CA ASP A 299 9.74 17.22 7.07
C ASP A 299 9.62 16.73 5.64
N ARG A 300 10.48 15.79 5.25
CA ARG A 300 10.55 15.30 3.87
C ARG A 300 10.48 13.79 3.83
N ILE A 301 9.93 13.28 2.73
CA ILE A 301 10.09 11.90 2.28
C ILE A 301 10.63 11.97 0.85
N ILE A 302 11.78 11.34 0.64
CA ILE A 302 12.49 11.29 -0.63
C ILE A 302 12.82 9.82 -0.89
N ILE A 303 12.61 9.36 -2.11
CA ILE A 303 12.85 7.96 -2.49
C ILE A 303 13.81 7.85 -3.67
N ALA A 304 14.50 6.71 -3.76
CA ALA A 304 15.30 6.29 -4.90
C ALA A 304 15.10 4.79 -5.15
N GLY A 305 15.30 4.35 -6.39
CA GLY A 305 15.10 2.97 -6.86
C GLY A 305 13.74 2.79 -7.55
N ASP A 306 13.75 2.23 -8.77
CA ASP A 306 12.57 2.14 -9.64
C ASP A 306 11.43 1.32 -8.99
N GLU A 307 11.76 0.19 -8.36
CA GLU A 307 10.79 -0.66 -7.66
C GLU A 307 10.08 0.11 -6.53
N LEU A 308 10.79 0.96 -5.79
CA LEU A 308 10.20 1.77 -4.74
C LEU A 308 9.36 2.93 -5.30
N VAL A 309 9.76 3.52 -6.42
CA VAL A 309 8.97 4.55 -7.12
C VAL A 309 7.63 3.96 -7.55
N ASP A 310 7.64 2.78 -8.16
CA ASP A 310 6.42 2.08 -8.56
C ASP A 310 5.61 1.59 -7.34
N ALA A 311 6.26 1.25 -6.23
CA ALA A 311 5.53 0.88 -5.02
C ALA A 311 4.70 2.03 -4.42
N VAL A 312 4.93 3.31 -4.77
CA VAL A 312 4.15 4.43 -4.20
C VAL A 312 2.69 4.40 -4.68
N VAL A 313 1.77 4.47 -3.72
CA VAL A 313 0.35 4.69 -4.03
C VAL A 313 0.12 6.18 -4.29
N GLN A 314 -0.37 6.50 -5.49
CA GLN A 314 -0.72 7.87 -5.89
C GLN A 314 -1.69 8.51 -4.87
N ASP A 315 -1.52 9.81 -4.62
CA ASP A 315 -2.32 10.62 -3.69
C ASP A 315 -2.29 10.17 -2.20
N SER A 316 -1.42 9.22 -1.84
CA SER A 316 -1.25 8.79 -0.45
C SER A 316 -0.26 9.63 0.36
N VAL A 317 0.47 10.52 -0.31
CA VAL A 317 1.57 11.29 0.26
C VAL A 317 1.05 12.55 0.93
N GLY A 318 1.44 12.78 2.18
CA GLY A 318 1.21 14.07 2.83
C GLY A 318 1.43 14.09 4.34
N PRO A 319 1.21 15.26 4.97
CA PRO A 319 1.26 15.42 6.41
C PRO A 319 -0.02 14.89 7.06
N PHE A 320 0.13 14.14 8.15
CA PHE A 320 -0.97 13.68 8.97
C PHE A 320 -1.38 14.76 9.98
N LYS A 321 -2.37 15.58 9.60
CA LYS A 321 -2.91 16.67 10.43
C LYS A 321 -3.83 16.16 11.57
N TYR A 322 -3.22 15.45 12.52
CA TYR A 322 -3.92 14.74 13.60
C TYR A 322 -4.77 15.63 14.50
N ARG A 323 -4.46 16.94 14.60
CA ARG A 323 -5.26 17.89 15.38
C ARG A 323 -6.71 17.91 14.92
N ASP A 324 -6.91 18.07 13.62
CA ASP A 324 -8.23 18.23 13.02
C ASP A 324 -8.99 16.91 13.06
N LEU A 325 -8.32 15.80 12.74
CA LEU A 325 -8.93 14.47 12.76
C LEU A 325 -9.35 14.03 14.17
N TYR A 326 -8.57 14.35 15.19
CA TYR A 326 -8.88 13.98 16.58
C TYR A 326 -9.71 15.04 17.32
N GLY A 327 -10.03 16.17 16.68
CA GLY A 327 -10.81 17.25 17.28
C GLY A 327 -10.18 17.82 18.56
N ILE A 328 -8.85 17.94 18.60
CA ILE A 328 -8.12 18.45 19.77
C ILE A 328 -7.71 19.92 19.58
N SER A 329 -7.49 20.63 20.69
CA SER A 329 -7.04 22.03 20.64
C SER A 329 -5.62 22.16 20.09
N THR A 330 -5.28 23.34 19.57
CA THR A 330 -3.90 23.67 19.15
C THR A 330 -2.90 23.46 20.28
N ASP A 331 -3.21 23.89 21.51
CA ASP A 331 -2.33 23.68 22.67
C ASP A 331 -2.07 22.20 22.96
N MET A 332 -3.11 21.36 22.85
CA MET A 332 -2.96 19.91 23.02
C MET A 332 -2.13 19.30 21.90
N ALA A 333 -2.31 19.79 20.67
CA ALA A 333 -1.55 19.32 19.52
C ALA A 333 -0.07 19.72 19.63
N LEU A 334 0.24 20.95 20.07
CA LEU A 334 1.59 21.43 20.35
C LEU A 334 2.24 20.71 21.54
N ALA A 335 1.45 20.29 22.53
CA ALA A 335 1.95 19.44 23.61
C ALA A 335 2.42 18.06 23.11
N VAL A 336 1.85 17.58 22.00
CA VAL A 336 2.32 16.37 21.30
C VAL A 336 3.58 16.69 20.51
N SER A 337 3.51 17.58 19.51
CA SER A 337 4.65 18.03 18.71
C SER A 337 4.32 19.34 17.99
N ASP A 338 5.34 20.09 17.58
CA ASP A 338 5.25 21.21 16.64
C ASP A 338 5.36 20.79 15.17
N HIS A 339 5.56 19.50 14.89
CA HIS A 339 5.56 18.92 13.55
C HIS A 339 4.35 18.00 13.34
N TRP A 340 3.88 17.91 12.09
CA TRP A 340 3.00 16.84 11.64
C TRP A 340 3.85 15.63 11.23
N PRO A 341 3.43 14.39 11.50
CA PRO A 341 4.02 13.23 10.82
C PRO A 341 3.86 13.41 9.30
N VAL A 342 4.88 13.05 8.52
CA VAL A 342 4.76 12.89 7.07
C VAL A 342 4.62 11.42 6.73
N GLU A 343 3.74 11.09 5.79
CA GLU A 343 3.38 9.71 5.49
C GLU A 343 3.20 9.43 3.99
N VAL A 344 3.39 8.16 3.62
CA VAL A 344 3.17 7.61 2.28
C VAL A 344 2.69 6.16 2.41
N LYS A 345 1.82 5.73 1.49
CA LYS A 345 1.46 4.30 1.36
C LYS A 345 2.24 3.64 0.25
N LEU A 346 2.75 2.45 0.54
CA LEU A 346 3.38 1.55 -0.43
C LEU A 346 2.41 0.43 -0.81
N ARG A 347 2.42 -0.01 -2.06
CA ARG A 347 1.53 -1.05 -2.59
C ARG A 347 1.83 -2.41 -1.97
N GLY A 348 0.80 -3.03 -1.42
CA GLY A 348 0.86 -4.42 -0.99
C GLY A 348 0.96 -5.33 -2.21
N GLY A 349 1.57 -6.50 -2.04
CA GLY A 349 1.65 -7.49 -3.10
C GLY A 349 0.42 -8.39 -3.20
N THR A 350 0.35 -9.09 -4.32
CA THR A 350 -0.69 -10.07 -4.62
C THR A 350 -0.08 -11.47 -4.58
N SER A 351 -0.78 -12.43 -3.99
CA SER A 351 -0.29 -13.81 -3.90
C SER A 351 -0.08 -14.44 -5.28
N GLU A 352 0.91 -15.32 -5.43
CA GLU A 352 1.20 -16.00 -6.70
C GLU A 352 -0.01 -16.83 -7.20
N ALA A 353 -0.77 -17.43 -6.28
CA ALA A 353 -2.01 -18.12 -6.63
C ALA A 353 -3.05 -17.17 -7.23
N ALA A 354 -3.19 -15.96 -6.70
CA ALA A 354 -4.10 -14.96 -7.25
C ALA A 354 -3.63 -14.47 -8.63
N LYS A 355 -2.34 -14.13 -8.77
CA LYS A 355 -1.74 -13.75 -10.06
C LYS A 355 -1.94 -14.82 -11.14
N ALA A 356 -1.81 -16.09 -10.77
CA ALA A 356 -1.94 -17.21 -11.71
C ALA A 356 -3.38 -17.58 -12.08
N ASN A 357 -4.36 -17.30 -11.21
CA ASN A 357 -5.71 -17.86 -11.37
C ASN A 357 -6.82 -16.82 -11.55
N LEU A 358 -6.52 -15.52 -11.45
CA LEU A 358 -7.53 -14.47 -11.50
C LEU A 358 -7.23 -13.48 -12.65
N GLN A 359 -8.28 -13.11 -13.38
CA GLN A 359 -8.25 -12.17 -14.49
C GLN A 359 -9.34 -11.12 -14.27
N PRO A 360 -9.08 -10.04 -13.53
CA PRO A 360 -10.11 -9.04 -13.26
C PRO A 360 -10.38 -8.19 -14.50
N SER A 361 -11.57 -7.58 -14.53
CA SER A 361 -11.94 -6.60 -15.54
C SER A 361 -12.72 -5.45 -14.90
N LEU A 362 -12.51 -4.24 -15.42
CA LEU A 362 -13.28 -3.05 -15.08
C LEU A 362 -14.32 -2.83 -16.17
N CYS A 363 -15.59 -2.71 -15.79
CA CYS A 363 -16.71 -2.62 -16.74
C CYS A 363 -17.53 -1.36 -16.55
N LEU A 364 -17.75 -0.62 -17.63
CA LEU A 364 -18.81 0.37 -17.76
C LEU A 364 -20.09 -0.34 -18.20
N THR A 365 -21.20 -0.11 -17.49
CA THR A 365 -22.51 -0.66 -17.84
C THR A 365 -23.50 0.47 -18.06
N ILE A 366 -24.23 0.42 -19.18
CA ILE A 366 -25.36 1.31 -19.48
C ILE A 366 -26.59 0.47 -19.71
N HIS A 367 -27.61 0.63 -18.86
CA HIS A 367 -28.91 -0.02 -18.99
C HIS A 367 -29.93 0.98 -19.54
N ASP A 368 -30.51 0.68 -20.70
CA ASP A 368 -31.55 1.49 -21.34
C ASP A 368 -32.92 0.90 -21.02
N ILE A 369 -33.61 1.51 -20.04
CA ILE A 369 -34.93 1.09 -19.54
C ILE A 369 -36.10 1.39 -20.49
N ARG A 370 -35.83 2.06 -21.63
CA ARG A 370 -36.86 2.30 -22.64
C ARG A 370 -37.07 1.02 -23.43
N THR A 371 -38.31 0.72 -23.78
CA THR A 371 -38.65 -0.39 -24.68
C THR A 371 -37.82 -0.36 -25.96
N LYS A 372 -37.23 -1.50 -26.29
CA LYS A 372 -36.40 -1.82 -27.45
C LYS A 372 -37.01 -2.98 -28.21
N SER A 373 -36.51 -3.21 -29.41
CA SER A 373 -36.90 -4.38 -30.19
C SER A 373 -35.69 -5.01 -30.84
N LEU A 374 -35.68 -6.34 -30.87
CA LEU A 374 -34.69 -7.09 -31.61
C LEU A 374 -35.00 -7.01 -33.11
N PRO A 375 -34.08 -6.47 -33.94
CA PRO A 375 -34.25 -6.45 -35.39
C PRO A 375 -34.39 -7.87 -35.94
N SER A 376 -35.41 -8.12 -36.77
CA SER A 376 -35.66 -9.45 -37.35
C SER A 376 -34.48 -9.98 -38.17
N GLN A 377 -33.66 -9.10 -38.74
CA GLN A 377 -32.43 -9.47 -39.46
C GLN A 377 -31.41 -10.14 -38.54
N LEU A 378 -31.40 -9.81 -37.25
CA LEU A 378 -30.50 -10.43 -36.29
C LEU A 378 -30.95 -11.83 -35.88
N LEU A 379 -32.18 -12.26 -36.18
CA LEU A 379 -32.66 -13.61 -35.83
C LEU A 379 -31.99 -14.73 -36.64
N SER A 380 -31.60 -14.44 -37.89
CA SER A 380 -31.02 -15.42 -38.81
C SER A 380 -29.50 -15.35 -38.95
N GLN A 381 -28.88 -14.29 -38.43
CA GLN A 381 -27.43 -14.09 -38.53
C GLN A 381 -26.67 -14.93 -37.48
N LYS A 382 -25.35 -15.03 -37.60
CA LYS A 382 -24.48 -15.53 -36.49
C LYS A 382 -23.52 -14.47 -35.99
N SER A 383 -23.25 -13.46 -36.83
CA SER A 383 -22.41 -12.32 -36.51
C SER A 383 -22.85 -11.09 -37.31
N THR A 384 -22.51 -9.90 -36.81
CA THR A 384 -22.79 -8.62 -37.47
C THR A 384 -21.84 -7.54 -36.94
N PHE A 385 -21.29 -6.68 -37.81
CA PHE A 385 -20.40 -5.57 -37.42
C PHE A 385 -19.27 -5.95 -36.44
N GLY A 386 -18.69 -7.15 -36.55
CA GLY A 386 -17.64 -7.64 -35.65
C GLY A 386 -18.14 -8.22 -34.31
N PHE A 387 -19.46 -8.26 -34.08
CA PHE A 387 -20.08 -8.98 -32.97
C PHE A 387 -20.45 -10.40 -33.38
N GLN A 388 -20.20 -11.36 -32.51
CA GLN A 388 -20.87 -12.66 -32.53
C GLN A 388 -22.23 -12.52 -31.84
N ILE A 389 -23.19 -13.34 -32.24
CA ILE A 389 -24.56 -13.28 -31.71
C ILE A 389 -24.90 -14.63 -31.09
N ASP A 390 -25.21 -14.63 -29.80
CA ASP A 390 -25.77 -15.76 -29.07
C ASP A 390 -27.22 -15.47 -28.69
N ARG A 391 -28.06 -16.50 -28.71
CA ARG A 391 -29.51 -16.37 -28.52
C ARG A 391 -30.03 -17.49 -27.66
N THR A 392 -30.90 -17.11 -26.74
CA THR A 392 -31.71 -18.03 -25.95
C THR A 392 -33.19 -17.75 -26.22
N GLU A 393 -34.08 -18.48 -25.55
CA GLU A 393 -35.52 -18.22 -25.63
C GLU A 393 -35.91 -16.85 -25.05
N VAL A 394 -35.11 -16.32 -24.12
CA VAL A 394 -35.44 -15.12 -23.33
C VAL A 394 -34.49 -13.94 -23.57
N SER A 395 -33.41 -14.13 -24.33
CA SER A 395 -32.42 -13.08 -24.55
C SER A 395 -31.65 -13.21 -25.85
N THR A 396 -31.07 -12.10 -26.29
CA THR A 396 -30.07 -12.07 -27.36
C THR A 396 -28.86 -11.27 -26.91
N GLU A 397 -27.69 -11.88 -26.94
CA GLU A 397 -26.42 -11.24 -26.60
C GLU A 397 -25.56 -11.08 -27.86
N LEU A 398 -25.12 -9.85 -28.12
CA LEU A 398 -24.10 -9.56 -29.11
C LEU A 398 -22.80 -9.27 -28.37
N TYR A 399 -21.74 -10.03 -28.63
CA TYR A 399 -20.45 -9.83 -27.97
C TYR A 399 -19.31 -9.67 -28.98
N SER A 400 -18.34 -8.84 -28.62
CA SER A 400 -17.12 -8.62 -29.39
C SER A 400 -15.95 -8.37 -28.43
N GLU A 401 -14.77 -8.83 -28.81
CA GLU A 401 -13.54 -8.66 -28.04
C GLU A 401 -12.39 -8.25 -28.97
N SER A 402 -11.46 -7.45 -28.46
CA SER A 402 -10.34 -6.95 -29.25
C SER A 402 -9.26 -6.38 -28.34
N SER A 403 -8.01 -6.40 -28.81
CA SER A 403 -6.93 -5.62 -28.20
C SER A 403 -6.98 -4.13 -28.55
N ASN A 404 -7.84 -3.73 -29.48
CA ASN A 404 -8.02 -2.36 -29.94
C ASN A 404 -9.38 -1.81 -29.49
N SER A 405 -9.35 -0.98 -28.44
CA SER A 405 -10.53 -0.31 -27.87
C SER A 405 -11.30 0.50 -28.93
N THR A 406 -10.60 1.28 -29.76
CA THR A 406 -11.19 2.11 -30.81
C THR A 406 -11.95 1.27 -31.85
N ALA A 407 -11.43 0.10 -32.21
CA ALA A 407 -12.10 -0.80 -33.14
C ALA A 407 -13.45 -1.29 -32.58
N LEU A 408 -13.53 -1.62 -31.28
CA LEU A 408 -14.80 -2.01 -30.66
C LEU A 408 -15.81 -0.86 -30.59
N LEU A 409 -15.35 0.36 -30.28
CA LEU A 409 -16.22 1.53 -30.25
C LEU A 409 -16.77 1.88 -31.64
N ASN A 410 -15.97 1.69 -32.69
CA ASN A 410 -16.41 1.83 -34.08
C ASN A 410 -17.44 0.75 -34.48
N ASN A 411 -17.22 -0.49 -34.05
CA ASN A 411 -18.18 -1.58 -34.24
C ASN A 411 -19.51 -1.27 -33.56
N LEU A 412 -19.49 -0.79 -32.31
CA LEU A 412 -20.69 -0.37 -31.57
C LEU A 412 -21.44 0.74 -32.31
N SER A 413 -20.72 1.75 -32.80
CA SER A 413 -21.31 2.89 -33.53
C SER A 413 -21.96 2.44 -34.84
N SER A 414 -21.35 1.47 -35.54
CA SER A 414 -21.89 0.89 -36.78
C SER A 414 -23.15 0.07 -36.51
N LEU A 415 -23.14 -0.74 -35.43
CA LEU A 415 -24.28 -1.52 -34.97
C LEU A 415 -25.46 -0.61 -34.60
N GLN A 416 -25.20 0.44 -33.81
CA GLN A 416 -26.20 1.44 -33.39
C GLN A 416 -26.79 2.15 -34.61
N SER A 417 -25.96 2.60 -35.56
CA SER A 417 -26.42 3.30 -36.76
C SER A 417 -27.38 2.45 -37.59
N ARG A 418 -27.15 1.13 -37.65
CA ARG A 418 -27.99 0.18 -38.39
C ARG A 418 -29.24 -0.25 -37.62
N TYR A 419 -29.14 -0.42 -36.31
CA TYR A 419 -30.17 -1.01 -35.46
C TYR A 419 -30.55 -0.08 -34.30
N GLN A 420 -31.07 1.10 -34.63
CA GLN A 420 -31.43 2.15 -33.66
C GLN A 420 -32.53 1.71 -32.68
N GLN A 421 -33.36 0.74 -33.09
CA GLN A 421 -34.39 0.13 -32.26
C GLN A 421 -33.84 -0.84 -31.20
N LEU A 422 -32.60 -1.31 -31.37
CA LEU A 422 -31.89 -2.16 -30.41
C LEU A 422 -31.06 -1.29 -29.45
N ILE A 423 -30.24 -0.39 -30.00
CA ILE A 423 -29.36 0.47 -29.22
C ILE A 423 -29.67 1.92 -29.57
N SER A 424 -29.94 2.72 -28.55
CA SER A 424 -30.16 4.15 -28.73
C SER A 424 -28.85 4.90 -28.94
N LYS A 425 -28.93 6.05 -29.63
CA LYS A 425 -27.77 6.92 -29.82
C LYS A 425 -27.19 7.40 -28.48
N GLU A 426 -28.05 7.68 -27.49
CA GLU A 426 -27.57 8.16 -26.18
C GLU A 426 -26.73 7.13 -25.44
N VAL A 427 -27.00 5.83 -25.58
CA VAL A 427 -26.18 4.77 -24.98
C VAL A 427 -24.78 4.77 -25.58
N THR A 428 -24.67 4.80 -26.90
CA THR A 428 -23.38 4.81 -27.59
C THR A 428 -22.60 6.10 -27.28
N ASP A 429 -23.23 7.27 -27.38
CA ASP A 429 -22.60 8.56 -27.04
C ASP A 429 -22.05 8.58 -25.60
N ALA A 430 -22.81 8.03 -24.64
CA ALA A 430 -22.39 7.96 -23.24
C ALA A 430 -21.20 7.03 -23.01
N ILE A 431 -21.13 5.88 -23.71
CA ILE A 431 -19.97 4.98 -23.65
C ILE A 431 -18.74 5.66 -24.22
N LEU A 432 -18.84 6.22 -25.44
CA LEU A 432 -17.71 6.89 -26.10
C LEU A 432 -17.16 8.01 -25.21
N PHE A 433 -18.03 8.91 -24.73
CA PHE A 433 -17.62 10.00 -23.85
C PHE A 433 -16.91 9.48 -22.59
N LYS A 434 -17.48 8.50 -21.90
CA LYS A 434 -16.89 7.98 -20.66
C LYS A 434 -15.53 7.30 -20.90
N VAL A 435 -15.40 6.53 -21.97
CA VAL A 435 -14.14 5.85 -22.31
C VAL A 435 -13.06 6.86 -22.69
N GLU A 436 -13.39 7.86 -23.52
CA GLU A 436 -12.48 8.95 -23.89
C GLU A 436 -11.97 9.75 -22.67
N HIS A 437 -12.75 9.77 -21.59
CA HIS A 437 -12.42 10.47 -20.35
C HIS A 437 -11.96 9.53 -19.22
N GLY A 438 -11.47 8.33 -19.55
CA GLY A 438 -10.76 7.46 -18.62
C GLY A 438 -11.64 6.61 -17.69
N ALA A 439 -12.93 6.40 -18.00
CA ALA A 439 -13.80 5.58 -17.14
C ALA A 439 -13.34 4.12 -16.96
N LEU A 440 -12.44 3.63 -17.83
CA LEU A 440 -11.83 2.30 -17.75
C LEU A 440 -10.34 2.34 -17.38
N SER A 441 -9.79 3.49 -16.99
CA SER A 441 -8.44 3.55 -16.44
C SER A 441 -8.47 3.13 -14.97
N ASP A 442 -7.57 2.25 -14.60
CA ASP A 442 -7.36 1.82 -13.22
C ASP A 442 -5.98 2.27 -12.76
N ALA A 443 -5.89 3.42 -12.10
CA ALA A 443 -4.62 3.94 -11.57
C ALA A 443 -4.04 3.06 -10.43
N THR A 444 -4.86 2.17 -9.87
CA THR A 444 -4.40 1.16 -8.91
C THR A 444 -3.79 -0.05 -9.61
N SER A 445 -4.10 -0.30 -10.90
CA SER A 445 -3.37 -1.26 -11.74
C SER A 445 -1.96 -0.74 -12.05
N HIS A 446 -0.96 -1.59 -11.87
CA HIS A 446 0.46 -1.23 -11.99
C HIS A 446 1.27 -2.26 -12.74
N ASP A 447 0.65 -3.38 -13.11
CA ASP A 447 1.19 -4.15 -14.21
C ASP A 447 0.71 -3.55 -15.52
N ASP A 448 1.60 -3.58 -16.50
CA ASP A 448 1.17 -3.56 -17.88
C ASP A 448 0.29 -4.79 -18.08
N LEU A 449 -0.96 -4.57 -18.48
CA LEU A 449 -1.82 -5.64 -18.94
C LEU A 449 -1.13 -6.30 -20.12
N GLN A 450 -0.49 -7.45 -19.88
CA GLN A 450 0.25 -8.18 -20.92
C GLN A 450 -0.58 -8.39 -22.18
N HIS A 451 -1.92 -8.46 -22.01
CA HIS A 451 -2.88 -8.38 -23.09
C HIS A 451 -3.99 -7.38 -22.71
N SER A 452 -3.94 -6.16 -23.24
CA SER A 452 -5.05 -5.19 -23.10
C SER A 452 -6.28 -5.69 -23.85
N LEU A 453 -7.06 -6.59 -23.24
CA LEU A 453 -8.28 -7.13 -23.82
C LEU A 453 -9.45 -6.22 -23.45
N PHE A 454 -10.14 -5.71 -24.47
CA PHE A 454 -11.40 -5.02 -24.32
C PHE A 454 -12.53 -5.94 -24.76
N THR A 455 -13.65 -5.88 -24.04
CA THR A 455 -14.86 -6.60 -24.42
C THR A 455 -16.05 -5.67 -24.45
N ILE A 456 -16.95 -5.91 -25.38
CA ILE A 456 -18.24 -5.23 -25.44
C ILE A 456 -19.34 -6.27 -25.57
N ARG A 457 -20.40 -6.10 -24.79
CA ARG A 457 -21.60 -6.95 -24.81
C ARG A 457 -22.84 -6.08 -24.89
N VAL A 458 -23.70 -6.35 -25.86
CA VAL A 458 -25.03 -5.76 -25.99
C VAL A 458 -26.03 -6.87 -25.68
N PHE A 459 -26.67 -6.78 -24.53
CA PHE A 459 -27.64 -7.74 -24.04
C PHE A 459 -29.05 -7.18 -24.23
N PHE A 460 -29.86 -7.85 -25.04
CA PHE A 460 -31.29 -7.58 -25.20
C PHE A 460 -32.11 -8.61 -24.41
N ASP A 461 -32.96 -8.11 -23.53
CA ASP A 461 -33.92 -8.90 -22.75
C ASP A 461 -35.25 -8.95 -23.50
N ALA A 462 -35.73 -10.14 -23.84
CA ALA A 462 -36.95 -10.31 -24.62
C ALA A 462 -38.25 -10.18 -23.79
N GLU A 463 -38.18 -10.38 -22.47
CA GLU A 463 -39.34 -10.27 -21.59
C GLU A 463 -39.58 -8.81 -21.20
N GLU A 464 -38.51 -8.11 -20.82
CA GLU A 464 -38.58 -6.70 -20.43
C GLU A 464 -38.49 -5.75 -21.64
N GLU A 465 -38.13 -6.26 -22.81
CA GLU A 465 -37.88 -5.49 -24.02
C GLU A 465 -36.85 -4.36 -23.77
N THR A 466 -35.80 -4.61 -22.99
CA THR A 466 -34.75 -3.61 -22.68
C THR A 466 -33.40 -4.00 -23.26
N THR A 467 -32.45 -3.06 -23.28
CA THR A 467 -31.08 -3.32 -23.72
C THR A 467 -30.06 -2.79 -22.73
N THR A 468 -29.08 -3.64 -22.41
CA THR A 468 -27.92 -3.30 -21.58
C THR A 468 -26.65 -3.40 -22.41
N VAL A 469 -25.76 -2.43 -22.30
CA VAL A 469 -24.45 -2.47 -22.93
C VAL A 469 -23.37 -2.47 -21.85
N HIS A 470 -22.51 -3.49 -21.88
CA HIS A 470 -21.32 -3.60 -21.05
C HIS A 470 -20.09 -3.33 -21.93
N TYR A 471 -19.22 -2.42 -21.49
CA TYR A 471 -17.93 -2.16 -22.12
C TYR A 471 -16.84 -2.31 -21.07
N CYS A 472 -15.98 -3.32 -21.21
CA CYS A 472 -15.01 -3.70 -20.20
C CYS A 472 -13.59 -3.66 -20.73
N ALA A 473 -12.63 -3.39 -19.84
CA ALA A 473 -11.21 -3.59 -20.05
C ALA A 473 -10.70 -4.59 -19.01
N ALA A 474 -9.84 -5.52 -19.43
CA ALA A 474 -9.04 -6.30 -18.48
C ALA A 474 -8.28 -5.34 -17.55
N THR A 475 -8.10 -5.72 -16.28
CA THR A 475 -7.26 -4.99 -15.31
C THR A 475 -6.33 -5.98 -14.61
N THR A 476 -5.36 -5.48 -13.84
CA THR A 476 -4.49 -6.33 -13.02
C THR A 476 -4.97 -6.35 -11.59
N LEU A 477 -4.70 -7.45 -10.87
CA LEU A 477 -4.98 -7.51 -9.44
C LEU A 477 -3.97 -6.66 -8.68
N ASN A 478 -4.42 -5.49 -8.25
CA ASN A 478 -3.72 -4.66 -7.29
C ASN A 478 -4.59 -4.28 -6.11
#